data_AF-A0A514XGU6-F1
#
_entry.id   AF-A0A514XGU6-F1
#
_cell.length_a   1.000
_cell.length_b   1.000
_cell.length_c   1.000
_cell.angle_alpha   90.00
_cell.angle_beta   90.00
_cell.angle_gamma   90.00
#
_symmetry.space_group_name_H-M   'P 1'
#
loop_
_entity.id
_entity.type
_entity.pdbx_description
1 polymer ?
#
loop_
_entity_poly.entity_id
_entity_poly.type
_entity_poly.pdbx_seq_one_letter_code
_entity_poly.pdbx_strand_id
1 'polypeptide(L)'
;MDRHLAKRVLTSALLLQVPVLAKAETSIFNSFEKVSVLATQNKFEGAVRINDISRKNGGDLYTLDLAKPLPLTVIKAKPKSGKVKIISVNLITDKSERIIVKAFNGVTISDNDKELSSENLNSASLISAIEIQAEAMGGSAVLDFNAISTQEAPKLALRETGNSPIPPGNDNGNSCNKKFDAVLKDKLDIVQLWASRAEGSAQGSWQEKYATKEYNKFVADFIVTLKADKTTFASTDYTLTLLNFFAERHNSSRAESALEQGYKLMADETFEVFMLSLQSDQICRPVTSESLIKIALDFQKRQEANKPDSRARKLYESMISKIGKLIPTHYRKELTAKNLSFRAADSEGYKNHKLFVTSKAESFLKGTYQEMSLSAYGVAEQALLREVKDLNNEQTYQMIVEFQTKYNDTANYPQEVMLKYLTILSEHSNFLRLNPGL
;
A
#
# COMPACT_ATOMS: atom_id res chain seq x y z
N MET A 1 19.50 -14.40 -57.70
CA MET A 1 20.29 -13.84 -58.83
C MET A 1 19.97 -12.37 -58.85
N ASP A 2 20.71 -11.61 -58.05
CA ASP A 2 21.96 -10.91 -58.45
C ASP A 2 21.60 -9.46 -58.78
N ARG A 3 22.05 -8.53 -57.91
CA ARG A 3 23.11 -7.54 -58.22
C ARG A 3 22.57 -6.41 -59.10
N HIS A 4 22.86 -5.13 -58.88
CA HIS A 4 23.81 -4.43 -58.04
C HIS A 4 23.60 -2.94 -58.38
N LEU A 5 24.03 -2.06 -57.46
CA LEU A 5 24.84 -0.84 -57.70
C LEU A 5 24.38 0.19 -58.77
N ALA A 6 24.54 1.49 -58.63
CA ALA A 6 25.03 2.36 -57.57
C ALA A 6 25.09 3.78 -58.15
N LYS A 7 25.19 4.74 -57.21
CA LYS A 7 26.17 5.83 -57.19
C LYS A 7 25.90 7.15 -57.95
N ARG A 8 26.25 8.19 -57.17
CA ARG A 8 26.94 9.47 -57.50
C ARG A 8 26.05 10.66 -57.83
N VAL A 9 26.34 11.92 -57.45
CA VAL A 9 27.28 12.66 -56.55
C VAL A 9 27.02 14.17 -56.83
N LEU A 10 27.65 15.10 -56.07
CA LEU A 10 27.87 16.57 -56.31
C LEU A 10 26.85 17.54 -55.67
N THR A 11 27.21 18.27 -54.57
CA THR A 11 27.83 19.64 -54.45
C THR A 11 26.84 20.79 -54.72
N SER A 12 26.87 22.00 -54.15
CA SER A 12 27.79 22.82 -53.32
C SER A 12 27.05 24.13 -52.93
N ALA A 13 27.58 24.88 -51.95
CA ALA A 13 27.60 26.36 -51.77
C ALA A 13 27.41 26.72 -50.28
N LEU A 14 28.35 27.29 -49.49
CA LEU A 14 29.36 28.36 -49.60
C LEU A 14 28.81 29.78 -49.36
N LEU A 15 29.31 30.44 -48.31
CA LEU A 15 29.49 31.90 -48.05
C LEU A 15 30.20 32.03 -46.67
N LEU A 16 31.51 32.32 -46.55
CA LEU A 16 32.23 33.62 -46.49
C LEU A 16 31.69 34.56 -45.37
N GLN A 17 32.45 35.17 -44.44
CA GLN A 17 33.67 36.01 -44.56
C GLN A 17 34.46 36.07 -43.20
N VAL A 18 35.78 35.84 -43.16
CA VAL A 18 36.98 36.76 -43.09
C VAL A 18 37.33 37.37 -41.69
N PRO A 19 38.63 37.36 -41.25
CA PRO A 19 39.08 37.63 -39.88
C PRO A 19 39.84 38.97 -39.68
N VAL A 20 40.12 39.36 -38.43
CA VAL A 20 41.17 40.35 -38.09
C VAL A 20 42.02 39.81 -36.95
N LEU A 21 43.34 39.82 -37.16
CA LEU A 21 44.40 39.37 -36.27
C LEU A 21 45.39 40.53 -36.12
N ALA A 22 45.74 40.91 -34.89
CA ALA A 22 46.81 41.86 -34.60
C ALA A 22 47.82 41.21 -33.63
N LYS A 23 49.09 41.16 -34.06
CA LYS A 23 50.33 40.83 -33.31
C LYS A 23 50.80 42.10 -32.53
N ALA A 24 51.71 42.12 -31.55
CA ALA A 24 52.91 41.31 -31.30
C ALA A 24 53.48 41.52 -29.86
N GLU A 25 54.33 40.56 -29.41
CA GLU A 25 55.60 40.70 -28.62
C GLU A 25 55.61 41.36 -27.21
N THR A 26 56.42 41.02 -26.20
CA THR A 26 57.28 39.90 -25.73
C THR A 26 57.73 40.32 -24.31
N SER A 27 57.73 39.44 -23.30
CA SER A 27 58.79 39.42 -22.25
C SER A 27 58.65 38.25 -21.27
N ILE A 28 59.81 37.71 -20.93
CA ILE A 28 60.18 36.53 -20.13
C ILE A 28 59.87 36.73 -18.63
N PHE A 29 59.42 35.69 -17.90
CA PHE A 29 60.03 35.13 -16.68
C PHE A 29 59.17 34.02 -16.03
N ASN A 30 59.87 33.03 -15.49
CA ASN A 30 59.42 31.74 -14.97
C ASN A 30 58.34 31.80 -13.87
N SER A 31 57.28 31.01 -14.05
CA SER A 31 56.68 30.24 -12.96
C SER A 31 56.12 28.93 -13.52
N PHE A 32 56.74 27.81 -13.13
CA PHE A 32 56.22 26.47 -13.32
C PHE A 32 54.90 26.33 -12.55
N GLU A 33 53.79 26.67 -13.18
CA GLU A 33 52.48 26.23 -12.72
C GLU A 33 52.08 25.02 -13.58
N LYS A 34 52.02 23.85 -12.93
CA LYS A 34 51.43 22.65 -13.51
C LYS A 34 50.01 23.03 -13.94
N VAL A 35 49.80 23.19 -15.23
CA VAL A 35 48.46 23.14 -15.83
C VAL A 35 47.95 21.72 -15.61
N SER A 36 47.29 21.51 -14.47
CA SER A 36 46.37 20.40 -14.32
C SER A 36 45.27 20.65 -15.34
N VAL A 37 45.33 19.89 -16.43
CA VAL A 37 44.18 19.74 -17.33
C VAL A 37 43.06 19.22 -16.44
N LEU A 38 42.15 20.11 -16.05
CA LEU A 38 40.89 19.76 -15.42
C LEU A 38 40.13 18.95 -16.47
N ALA A 39 40.34 17.63 -16.47
CA ALA A 39 39.43 16.70 -17.09
C ALA A 39 38.10 16.93 -16.40
N THR A 40 37.23 17.71 -17.03
CA THR A 40 35.85 17.88 -16.62
C THR A 40 35.22 16.51 -16.81
N GLN A 41 35.30 15.67 -15.78
CA GLN A 41 34.54 14.43 -15.76
C GLN A 41 33.08 14.84 -15.92
N ASN A 42 32.47 14.43 -17.02
CA ASN A 42 31.04 14.65 -17.26
C ASN A 42 30.28 13.96 -16.13
N LYS A 43 29.90 14.74 -15.12
CA LYS A 43 29.05 14.30 -14.02
C LYS A 43 27.62 14.59 -14.42
N PHE A 44 26.83 13.54 -14.54
CA PHE A 44 25.42 13.64 -14.85
C PHE A 44 24.62 13.51 -13.56
N GLU A 45 23.75 14.49 -13.32
CA GLU A 45 22.94 14.57 -12.11
C GLU A 45 21.47 14.26 -12.41
N GLY A 46 20.88 13.43 -11.56
CA GLY A 46 19.47 13.12 -11.53
C GLY A 46 18.90 13.54 -10.19
N ALA A 47 17.78 14.26 -10.18
CA ALA A 47 17.15 14.76 -8.96
C ALA A 47 15.73 14.21 -8.82
N VAL A 48 15.32 13.94 -7.58
CA VAL A 48 13.96 13.57 -7.22
C VAL A 48 13.58 14.29 -5.93
N ARG A 49 12.31 14.67 -5.82
CA ARG A 49 11.77 15.33 -4.63
C ARG A 49 10.83 14.40 -3.89
N ILE A 50 11.04 14.27 -2.59
CA ILE A 50 10.13 13.60 -1.65
C ILE A 50 9.32 14.70 -0.97
N ASN A 51 8.04 14.79 -1.33
CA ASN A 51 7.19 15.93 -0.97
C ASN A 51 6.55 15.85 0.42
N ASP A 52 6.50 14.67 1.03
CA ASP A 52 5.95 14.54 2.37
C ASP A 52 6.68 13.45 3.14
N ILE A 53 7.55 13.90 4.04
CA ILE A 53 8.16 13.05 5.05
C ILE A 53 7.36 13.20 6.33
N SER A 54 6.76 12.09 6.78
CA SER A 54 5.91 12.08 7.97
C SER A 54 6.71 12.03 9.28
N ARG A 55 6.05 12.36 10.40
CA ARG A 55 6.60 12.32 11.76
C ARG A 55 6.56 10.91 12.40
N LYS A 56 6.43 9.85 11.61
CA LYS A 56 6.30 8.49 12.17
C LYS A 56 7.61 8.05 12.83
N ASN A 57 7.54 7.68 14.11
CA ASN A 57 8.69 7.17 14.86
C ASN A 57 9.33 5.97 14.14
N GLY A 58 10.63 6.07 13.86
CA GLY A 58 11.37 5.04 13.12
C GLY A 58 11.39 5.28 11.62
N GLY A 59 10.82 6.38 11.14
CA GLY A 59 10.83 6.82 9.75
C GLY A 59 9.99 5.98 8.79
N ASP A 60 9.60 6.62 7.71
CA ASP A 60 9.02 5.95 6.56
C ASP A 60 10.15 5.57 5.58
N LEU A 61 9.94 4.46 4.87
CA LEU A 61 10.84 3.98 3.84
C LEU A 61 10.39 4.50 2.48
N TYR A 62 11.27 5.25 1.84
CA TYR A 62 11.13 5.75 0.47
C TYR A 62 12.08 4.96 -0.41
N THR A 63 11.58 4.42 -1.52
CA THR A 63 12.43 3.72 -2.49
C THR A 63 12.46 4.53 -3.79
N LEU A 64 13.65 4.84 -4.29
CA LEU A 64 13.85 5.54 -5.55
C LEU A 64 14.36 4.52 -6.58
N ASP A 65 13.56 4.24 -7.58
CA ASP A 65 13.92 3.35 -8.68
C ASP A 65 14.69 4.13 -9.75
N LEU A 66 15.80 3.55 -10.19
CA LEU A 66 16.49 4.03 -11.38
C LEU A 66 15.83 3.38 -12.60
N ALA A 67 15.50 4.18 -13.62
CA ALA A 67 14.94 3.66 -14.87
C ALA A 67 15.83 2.61 -15.55
N LYS A 68 17.14 2.64 -15.27
CA LYS A 68 18.12 1.67 -15.69
C LYS A 68 19.22 1.54 -14.62
N PRO A 69 19.75 0.34 -14.34
CA PRO A 69 20.82 0.17 -13.37
C PRO A 69 22.10 0.91 -13.78
N LEU A 70 22.65 1.72 -12.86
CA LEU A 70 23.78 2.61 -13.14
C LEU A 70 24.75 2.72 -11.97
N PRO A 71 26.07 2.89 -12.24
CA PRO A 71 27.02 3.16 -11.17
C PRO A 71 26.83 4.60 -10.68
N LEU A 72 26.63 4.75 -9.37
CA LEU A 72 26.51 6.05 -8.71
C LEU A 72 27.84 6.44 -8.08
N THR A 73 28.22 7.70 -8.22
CA THR A 73 29.47 8.25 -7.68
C THR A 73 29.26 9.10 -6.45
N VAL A 74 28.18 9.87 -6.40
CA VAL A 74 27.82 10.72 -5.26
C VAL A 74 26.31 10.77 -5.15
N ILE A 75 25.79 10.76 -3.93
CA ILE A 75 24.40 11.12 -3.64
C ILE A 75 24.36 12.30 -2.69
N LYS A 76 23.34 13.12 -2.83
CA LYS A 76 23.17 14.36 -2.08
C LYS A 76 21.74 14.46 -1.59
N ALA A 77 21.55 15.03 -0.41
CA ALA A 77 20.24 15.31 0.13
C ALA A 77 20.18 16.72 0.73
N LYS A 78 19.11 17.44 0.43
CA LYS A 78 18.86 18.77 0.98
C LYS A 78 17.38 18.95 1.31
N PRO A 79 17.01 19.28 2.56
CA PRO A 79 15.64 19.63 2.89
C PRO A 79 15.26 20.94 2.21
N LYS A 80 14.09 20.97 1.57
CA LYS A 80 13.51 22.21 1.02
C LYS A 80 12.61 22.92 2.00
N SER A 81 11.98 22.17 2.90
CA SER A 81 11.18 22.73 3.99
C SER A 81 11.18 21.77 5.17
N GLY A 82 11.28 22.33 6.38
CA GLY A 82 11.28 21.57 7.62
C GLY A 82 12.61 20.92 7.96
N LYS A 83 12.61 20.13 9.04
CA LYS A 83 13.76 19.36 9.54
C LYS A 83 13.54 17.87 9.29
N VAL A 84 14.51 17.23 8.66
CA VAL A 84 14.46 15.80 8.33
C VAL A 84 15.57 15.09 9.09
N LYS A 85 15.22 14.00 9.77
CA LYS A 85 16.18 13.04 10.31
C LYS A 85 16.24 11.85 9.38
N ILE A 86 17.39 11.67 8.72
CA ILE A 86 17.68 10.53 7.88
C ILE A 86 18.24 9.43 8.78
N ILE A 87 17.50 8.32 8.86
CA ILE A 87 17.85 7.17 9.69
C ILE A 87 18.86 6.32 8.95
N SER A 88 18.57 5.97 7.70
CA SER A 88 19.46 5.18 6.86
C SER A 88 19.26 5.47 5.37
N VAL A 89 20.32 5.26 4.58
CA VAL A 89 20.25 5.25 3.12
C VAL A 89 21.01 4.03 2.60
N ASN A 90 20.35 3.20 1.80
CA ASN A 90 20.92 2.00 1.22
C ASN A 90 20.82 2.06 -0.31
N LEU A 91 21.88 1.68 -1.01
CA LEU A 91 21.86 1.45 -2.45
C LEU A 91 21.58 -0.03 -2.70
N ILE A 92 20.64 -0.32 -3.58
CA ILE A 92 20.30 -1.68 -4.01
C ILE A 92 20.99 -1.93 -5.35
N THR A 93 21.77 -2.99 -5.44
CA THR A 93 22.42 -3.39 -6.71
C THR A 93 21.44 -4.07 -7.66
N ASP A 94 21.84 -4.25 -8.92
CA ASP A 94 21.15 -5.11 -9.88
C ASP A 94 21.00 -6.57 -9.39
N LYS A 95 21.88 -7.03 -8.51
CA LYS A 95 21.83 -8.33 -7.84
C LYS A 95 21.03 -8.34 -6.54
N SER A 96 20.31 -7.26 -6.23
CA SER A 96 19.54 -7.09 -5.00
C SER A 96 20.37 -7.10 -3.70
N GLU A 97 21.67 -6.80 -3.79
CA GLU A 97 22.53 -6.60 -2.61
C GLU A 97 22.36 -5.17 -2.08
N ARG A 98 22.36 -5.00 -0.75
CA ARG A 98 22.22 -3.69 -0.10
C ARG A 98 23.57 -3.14 0.34
N ILE A 99 23.88 -1.92 -0.08
CA ILE A 99 25.10 -1.17 0.27
C ILE A 99 24.70 0.04 1.11
N ILE A 100 25.11 0.06 2.38
CA ILE A 100 24.78 1.15 3.31
C ILE A 100 25.64 2.38 3.02
N VAL A 101 25.03 3.56 2.90
CA VAL A 101 25.75 4.82 2.70
C VAL A 101 25.98 5.51 4.05
N LYS A 102 27.19 5.32 4.58
CA LYS A 102 27.57 5.74 5.95
C LYS A 102 27.33 7.23 6.24
N ALA A 103 27.50 8.10 5.25
CA ALA A 103 27.34 9.55 5.39
C ALA A 103 25.92 9.99 5.80
N PHE A 104 24.91 9.14 5.61
CA PHE A 104 23.50 9.44 5.88
C PHE A 104 22.93 8.69 7.10
N ASN A 105 23.75 7.95 7.84
CA ASN A 105 23.27 7.13 8.96
C ASN A 105 23.00 7.97 10.21
N GLY A 106 21.73 8.11 10.59
CA GLY A 106 21.30 8.81 11.81
C GLY A 106 21.51 10.33 11.81
N VAL A 107 21.59 10.97 10.64
CA VAL A 107 21.89 12.40 10.51
C VAL A 107 20.62 13.25 10.48
N THR A 108 20.63 14.39 11.16
CA THR A 108 19.55 15.39 11.07
C THR A 108 20.00 16.57 10.24
N ILE A 109 19.16 16.97 9.28
CA ILE A 109 19.39 18.07 8.35
C ILE A 109 18.19 19.02 8.34
N SER A 110 18.44 20.32 8.34
CA SER A 110 17.45 21.41 8.22
C SER A 110 17.54 22.07 6.86
N ASP A 111 16.47 22.77 6.48
CA ASP A 111 16.41 23.70 5.34
C ASP A 111 17.55 24.75 5.29
N ASN A 112 18.01 25.23 6.45
CA ASN A 112 19.12 26.19 6.57
C ASN A 112 20.52 25.57 6.46
N ASP A 113 20.62 24.24 6.49
CA ASP A 113 21.92 23.57 6.46
C ASP A 113 22.47 23.49 5.03
N LYS A 114 23.79 23.26 4.94
CA LYS A 114 24.42 22.91 3.67
C LYS A 114 23.90 21.54 3.21
N GLU A 115 23.84 21.35 1.89
CA GLU A 115 23.51 20.07 1.28
C GLU A 115 24.41 18.96 1.84
N LEU A 116 23.80 17.88 2.32
CA LEU A 116 24.52 16.71 2.80
C LEU A 116 24.90 15.86 1.60
N SER A 117 26.20 15.61 1.41
CA SER A 117 26.73 14.80 0.31
C SER A 117 27.35 13.52 0.86
N SER A 118 27.18 12.41 0.14
CA SER A 118 28.04 11.25 0.37
C SER A 118 29.47 11.60 -0.01
N GLU A 119 30.41 10.87 0.59
CA GLU A 119 31.74 10.68 0.01
C GLU A 119 31.62 9.98 -1.35
N ASN A 120 32.71 9.96 -2.13
CA ASN A 120 32.74 9.25 -3.40
C ASN A 120 32.39 7.77 -3.17
N LEU A 121 31.23 7.37 -3.68
CA LEU A 121 30.73 6.01 -3.70
C LEU A 121 31.62 5.22 -4.66
N ASN A 122 32.65 4.56 -4.13
CA ASN A 122 33.59 3.77 -4.93
C ASN A 122 33.01 2.39 -5.30
N SER A 123 31.72 2.33 -5.63
CA SER A 123 31.06 1.10 -6.05
C SER A 123 31.07 1.03 -7.57
N ALA A 124 31.86 0.13 -8.13
CA ALA A 124 31.73 -0.27 -9.54
C ALA A 124 30.39 -1.00 -9.83
N SER A 125 29.64 -1.33 -8.77
CA SER A 125 28.33 -1.99 -8.84
C SER A 125 27.28 -1.13 -9.51
N LEU A 126 26.45 -1.76 -10.34
CA LEU A 126 25.27 -1.14 -10.95
C LEU A 126 24.17 -1.05 -9.90
N ILE A 127 23.70 0.16 -9.62
CA ILE A 127 22.63 0.42 -8.65
C ILE A 127 21.30 0.45 -9.38
N SER A 128 20.35 -0.37 -8.94
CA SER A 128 18.99 -0.45 -9.48
C SER A 128 18.00 0.44 -8.71
N ALA A 129 18.21 0.63 -7.41
CA ALA A 129 17.34 1.47 -6.57
C ALA A 129 18.08 2.06 -5.36
N ILE A 130 17.49 3.08 -4.73
CA ILE A 130 17.98 3.74 -3.51
C ILE A 130 16.87 3.69 -2.47
N GLU A 131 17.11 3.06 -1.33
CA GLU A 131 16.22 3.07 -0.17
C GLU A 131 16.64 4.17 0.80
N ILE A 132 15.70 5.03 1.20
CA ILE A 132 15.89 6.13 2.13
C ILE A 132 14.90 5.96 3.26
N GLN A 133 15.38 5.83 4.49
CA GLN A 133 14.54 5.82 5.68
C GLN A 133 14.66 7.17 6.39
N ALA A 134 13.56 7.91 6.48
CA ALA A 134 13.57 9.26 7.02
C ALA A 134 12.30 9.58 7.83
N GLU A 135 12.44 10.43 8.84
CA GLU A 135 11.34 10.99 9.63
C GLU A 135 11.43 12.52 9.68
N ALA A 136 10.30 13.21 9.65
CA ALA A 136 10.24 14.63 9.92
C ALA A 136 10.34 14.89 11.42
N MET A 137 11.19 15.85 11.80
CA MET A 137 11.34 16.29 13.19
C MET A 137 10.29 17.34 13.60
N GLY A 138 9.27 17.55 12.75
CA GLY A 138 8.19 18.52 12.90
C GLY A 138 6.85 17.98 12.38
N GLY A 139 6.04 18.83 11.72
CA GLY A 139 4.77 18.43 11.11
C GLY A 139 4.95 17.56 9.86
N SER A 140 5.44 18.17 8.78
CA SER A 140 5.86 17.53 7.53
C SER A 140 7.16 18.16 7.04
N ALA A 141 7.89 17.45 6.19
CA ALA A 141 9.12 17.95 5.59
C ALA A 141 9.26 17.52 4.12
N VAL A 142 9.99 18.32 3.34
CA VAL A 142 10.28 18.05 1.92
C VAL A 142 11.79 17.85 1.77
N LEU A 143 12.18 16.78 1.08
CA LEU A 143 13.58 16.43 0.84
C LEU A 143 13.85 16.34 -0.66
N ASP A 144 14.80 17.14 -1.14
CA ASP A 144 15.38 16.96 -2.48
C ASP A 144 16.55 15.99 -2.37
N PHE A 145 16.57 15.00 -3.25
CA PHE A 145 17.59 13.96 -3.29
C PHE A 145 18.18 13.86 -4.69
N ASN A 146 19.50 13.97 -4.79
CA ASN A 146 20.20 13.98 -6.06
C ASN A 146 21.19 12.83 -6.12
N ALA A 147 21.23 12.13 -7.25
CA ALA A 147 22.22 11.08 -7.54
C ALA A 147 23.07 11.49 -8.75
N ILE A 148 24.38 11.27 -8.64
CA ILE A 148 25.36 11.66 -9.64
C ILE A 148 26.06 10.42 -10.19
N SER A 149 26.09 10.28 -11.51
CA SER A 149 26.83 9.24 -12.23
C SER A 149 27.82 9.83 -13.22
N THR A 150 28.82 9.05 -13.60
CA THR A 150 29.81 9.38 -14.64
C THR A 150 29.43 8.87 -16.02
N GLN A 151 28.37 8.06 -16.14
CA GLN A 151 27.96 7.46 -17.40
C GLN A 151 26.79 8.20 -18.07
N GLU A 152 25.67 8.34 -17.35
CA GLU A 152 24.46 9.01 -17.83
C GLU A 152 23.65 9.59 -16.66
N ALA A 153 22.73 10.52 -16.94
CA ALA A 153 21.90 11.14 -15.90
C ALA A 153 20.94 10.11 -15.28
N PRO A 154 21.04 9.83 -13.96
CA PRO A 154 20.14 8.90 -13.31
C PRO A 154 18.69 9.40 -13.39
N LYS A 155 17.81 8.63 -14.03
CA LYS A 155 16.37 8.92 -14.02
C LYS A 155 15.77 8.25 -12.81
N LEU A 156 15.57 9.03 -11.75
CA LEU A 156 15.02 8.58 -10.48
C LEU A 156 13.50 8.72 -10.50
N ALA A 157 12.80 7.66 -10.13
CA ALA A 157 11.38 7.67 -9.86
C ALA A 157 11.14 7.23 -8.42
N LEU A 158 10.40 8.02 -7.64
CA LEU A 158 9.96 7.59 -6.32
C LEU A 158 8.97 6.43 -6.51
N ARG A 159 9.37 5.23 -6.09
CA ARG A 159 8.49 4.08 -5.97
C ARG A 159 7.44 4.46 -4.95
N GLU A 160 6.18 4.45 -5.37
CA GLU A 160 5.04 4.75 -4.51
C GLU A 160 4.96 3.69 -3.41
N THR A 161 5.66 3.90 -2.31
CA THR A 161 5.39 3.19 -1.07
C THR A 161 4.05 3.73 -0.60
N GLY A 162 3.06 2.84 -0.43
CA GLY A 162 1.64 3.16 -0.27
C GLY A 162 1.24 4.00 0.94
N ASN A 163 2.18 4.69 1.59
CA ASN A 163 2.02 5.53 2.76
C ASN A 163 2.90 6.80 2.63
N SER A 164 2.54 7.77 1.79
CA SER A 164 2.85 9.18 2.14
C SER A 164 1.84 10.19 1.55
N PRO A 165 1.43 11.24 2.29
CA PRO A 165 0.46 12.24 1.83
C PRO A 165 1.02 13.24 0.80
N ILE A 166 0.58 13.17 -0.46
CA ILE A 166 1.09 14.10 -1.50
C ILE A 166 0.41 15.50 -1.43
N PRO A 167 1.15 16.63 -1.44
CA PRO A 167 0.63 18.01 -1.54
C PRO A 167 0.09 18.34 -2.95
N PRO A 168 -0.70 19.41 -3.12
CA PRO A 168 -1.44 19.66 -4.36
C PRO A 168 -0.53 20.23 -5.46
N GLY A 169 -0.58 19.62 -6.65
CA GLY A 169 -0.12 20.24 -7.89
C GLY A 169 1.17 19.67 -8.50
N ASN A 170 1.09 18.48 -9.10
CA ASN A 170 1.54 18.25 -10.48
C ASN A 170 1.15 16.83 -10.90
N ASP A 171 0.05 16.73 -11.64
CA ASP A 171 -0.57 15.49 -12.07
C ASP A 171 0.09 14.99 -13.37
N ASN A 172 0.95 13.97 -13.29
CA ASN A 172 1.32 13.13 -14.44
C ASN A 172 1.86 11.74 -14.03
N GLY A 173 1.35 11.17 -12.93
CA GLY A 173 1.59 9.78 -12.54
C GLY A 173 0.30 9.20 -12.00
N ASN A 174 -0.05 7.98 -12.41
CA ASN A 174 -1.31 7.29 -12.14
C ASN A 174 -1.64 7.19 -10.63
N SER A 175 -2.20 8.25 -10.05
CA SER A 175 -2.78 8.22 -8.72
C SER A 175 -4.12 7.48 -8.82
N CYS A 176 -4.23 6.29 -8.25
CA CYS A 176 -5.49 5.56 -8.31
C CYS A 176 -6.68 6.25 -7.62
N ASN A 177 -6.50 7.27 -6.76
CA ASN A 177 -7.58 7.62 -5.83
C ASN A 177 -7.94 9.11 -5.62
N LYS A 178 -7.14 10.11 -6.02
CA LYS A 178 -7.49 11.51 -5.67
C LYS A 178 -8.49 12.17 -6.62
N LYS A 179 -8.52 11.78 -7.90
CA LYS A 179 -9.42 12.40 -8.88
C LYS A 179 -10.89 11.99 -8.70
N PHE A 180 -11.14 10.74 -8.30
CA PHE A 180 -12.50 10.24 -8.16
C PHE A 180 -13.18 10.71 -6.86
N ASP A 181 -12.44 10.80 -5.75
CA ASP A 181 -12.95 11.36 -4.48
C ASP A 181 -13.44 12.81 -4.67
N ALA A 182 -12.69 13.63 -5.44
CA ALA A 182 -13.09 15.00 -5.76
C ALA A 182 -14.37 15.05 -6.60
N VAL A 183 -14.48 14.21 -7.63
CA VAL A 183 -15.68 14.12 -8.48
C VAL A 183 -16.90 13.72 -7.64
N LEU A 184 -16.78 12.72 -6.76
CA LEU A 184 -17.86 12.32 -5.87
C LEU A 184 -18.24 13.43 -4.89
N LYS A 185 -17.26 14.17 -4.37
CA LYS A 185 -17.53 15.32 -3.50
C LYS A 185 -18.33 16.41 -4.21
N ASP A 186 -17.94 16.78 -5.44
CA ASP A 186 -18.66 17.80 -6.22
C ASP A 186 -20.13 17.39 -6.47
N LYS A 187 -20.37 16.10 -6.73
CA LYS A 187 -21.73 15.56 -6.87
C LYS A 187 -22.49 15.56 -5.54
N LEU A 188 -21.82 15.21 -4.44
CA LEU A 188 -22.41 15.20 -3.10
C LEU A 188 -22.85 16.60 -2.66
N ASP A 189 -22.07 17.64 -2.94
CA ASP A 189 -22.40 19.02 -2.57
C ASP A 189 -23.73 19.46 -3.21
N ILE A 190 -23.99 19.05 -4.45
CA ILE A 190 -25.27 19.31 -5.13
C ILE A 190 -26.41 18.52 -4.47
N VAL A 191 -26.21 17.25 -4.13
CA VAL A 191 -27.20 16.43 -3.41
C VAL A 191 -27.57 17.08 -2.08
N GLN A 192 -26.57 17.53 -1.31
CA GLN A 192 -26.77 18.18 -0.01
C GLN A 192 -27.52 19.52 -0.14
N LEU A 193 -27.21 20.31 -1.18
CA LEU A 193 -27.92 21.56 -1.47
C LEU A 193 -29.43 21.30 -1.67
N TRP A 194 -29.78 20.31 -2.47
CA TRP A 194 -31.19 20.00 -2.74
C TRP A 194 -31.89 19.31 -1.58
N ALA A 195 -31.17 18.50 -0.81
CA ALA A 195 -31.69 17.96 0.46
C ALA A 195 -32.07 19.09 1.43
N SER A 196 -31.17 20.06 1.64
CA SER A 196 -31.44 21.21 2.51
C SER A 196 -32.63 22.05 2.04
N ARG A 197 -32.78 22.24 0.71
CA ARG A 197 -33.93 22.95 0.14
C ARG A 197 -35.24 22.20 0.34
N ALA A 198 -35.22 20.87 0.23
CA ALA A 198 -36.39 20.05 0.48
C ALA A 198 -36.81 20.10 1.96
N GLU A 199 -35.87 19.95 2.91
CA GLU A 199 -36.16 20.04 4.35
C GLU A 199 -36.56 21.44 4.82
N GLY A 200 -35.98 22.48 4.21
CA GLY A 200 -36.32 23.88 4.52
C GLY A 200 -37.65 24.35 3.93
N SER A 201 -38.27 23.58 3.04
CA SER A 201 -39.55 23.93 2.42
C SER A 201 -40.73 23.48 3.28
N ALA A 202 -41.85 24.22 3.21
CA ALA A 202 -43.07 23.84 3.91
C ALA A 202 -43.61 22.50 3.37
N GLN A 203 -44.05 21.61 4.26
CA GLN A 203 -44.57 20.30 3.88
C GLN A 203 -45.79 20.42 2.95
N GLY A 204 -45.81 19.65 1.87
CA GLY A 204 -46.82 19.63 0.83
C GLY A 204 -46.69 20.74 -0.22
N SER A 205 -45.79 21.71 -0.01
CA SER A 205 -45.62 22.85 -0.90
C SER A 205 -45.08 22.46 -2.27
N TRP A 206 -45.33 23.31 -3.28
CA TRP A 206 -44.77 23.10 -4.61
C TRP A 206 -43.24 23.19 -4.58
N GLN A 207 -42.67 24.01 -3.69
CA GLN A 207 -41.23 24.12 -3.47
C GLN A 207 -40.63 22.81 -2.94
N GLU A 208 -41.26 22.18 -1.94
CA GLU A 208 -40.82 20.89 -1.41
C GLU A 208 -40.89 19.80 -2.49
N LYS A 209 -41.99 19.74 -3.25
CA LYS A 209 -42.16 18.76 -4.34
C LYS A 209 -41.11 18.93 -5.44
N TYR A 210 -40.82 20.18 -5.82
CA TYR A 210 -39.80 20.48 -6.81
C TYR A 210 -38.39 20.16 -6.29
N ALA A 211 -38.06 20.59 -5.07
CA ALA A 211 -36.77 20.29 -4.45
C ALA A 211 -36.55 18.78 -4.27
N THR A 212 -37.60 18.04 -3.87
CA THR A 212 -37.59 16.58 -3.78
C THR A 212 -37.33 15.92 -5.14
N LYS A 213 -37.94 16.42 -6.21
CA LYS A 213 -37.73 15.91 -7.56
C LYS A 213 -36.27 16.09 -8.01
N GLU A 214 -35.71 17.29 -7.81
CA GLU A 214 -34.30 17.56 -8.15
C GLU A 214 -33.36 16.76 -7.25
N TYR A 215 -33.64 16.64 -5.95
CA TYR A 215 -32.88 15.79 -5.03
C TYR A 215 -32.79 14.35 -5.55
N ASN A 216 -33.92 13.72 -5.89
CA ASN A 216 -33.95 12.35 -6.41
C ASN A 216 -33.14 12.20 -7.71
N LYS A 217 -33.18 13.20 -8.59
CA LYS A 217 -32.38 13.23 -9.81
C LYS A 217 -30.88 13.26 -9.51
N PHE A 218 -30.44 14.11 -8.58
CA PHE A 218 -29.02 14.20 -8.21
C PHE A 218 -28.54 13.00 -7.40
N VAL A 219 -29.41 12.38 -6.59
CA VAL A 219 -29.11 11.09 -5.95
C VAL A 219 -28.86 10.00 -7.00
N ALA A 220 -29.72 9.92 -8.02
CA ALA A 220 -29.52 8.96 -9.12
C ALA A 220 -28.21 9.23 -9.87
N ASP A 221 -27.90 10.48 -10.19
CA ASP A 221 -26.65 10.88 -10.85
C ASP A 221 -25.40 10.58 -9.98
N PHE A 222 -25.49 10.80 -8.67
CA PHE A 222 -24.44 10.42 -7.71
C PHE A 222 -24.20 8.92 -7.72
N ILE A 223 -25.26 8.10 -7.63
CA ILE A 223 -25.18 6.64 -7.65
C ILE A 223 -24.62 6.13 -8.98
N VAL A 224 -25.04 6.71 -10.10
CA VAL A 224 -24.48 6.39 -11.42
C VAL A 224 -22.99 6.69 -11.44
N THR A 225 -22.57 7.87 -10.97
CA THR A 225 -21.17 8.27 -10.92
C THR A 225 -20.36 7.32 -10.03
N LEU A 226 -20.88 7.00 -8.84
CA LEU A 226 -20.29 6.06 -7.88
C LEU A 226 -20.05 4.66 -8.49
N LYS A 227 -20.91 4.24 -9.43
CA LYS A 227 -20.82 2.96 -10.14
C LYS A 227 -20.13 3.04 -11.50
N ALA A 228 -19.83 4.23 -12.00
CA ALA A 228 -19.55 4.46 -13.43
C ALA A 228 -18.23 3.84 -13.91
N ASP A 229 -17.33 3.45 -13.00
CA ASP A 229 -16.06 2.88 -13.39
C ASP A 229 -15.61 1.79 -12.40
N LYS A 230 -15.46 0.56 -12.90
CA LYS A 230 -14.95 -0.58 -12.12
C LYS A 230 -13.43 -0.55 -11.93
N THR A 231 -12.76 0.46 -12.48
CA THR A 231 -11.30 0.61 -12.42
C THR A 231 -10.87 1.84 -11.61
N THR A 232 -11.75 2.80 -11.39
CA THR A 232 -11.53 3.92 -10.47
C THR A 232 -12.44 3.78 -9.26
N PHE A 233 -11.86 3.40 -8.13
CA PHE A 233 -12.59 3.33 -6.89
C PHE A 233 -12.30 4.56 -6.05
N ALA A 234 -13.30 5.04 -5.33
CA ALA A 234 -13.07 6.00 -4.27
C ALA A 234 -12.18 5.36 -3.20
N SER A 235 -11.40 6.18 -2.51
CA SER A 235 -10.56 5.66 -1.44
C SER A 235 -11.40 4.96 -0.37
N THR A 236 -10.86 3.90 0.23
CA THR A 236 -11.51 3.18 1.34
C THR A 236 -11.89 4.13 2.48
N ASP A 237 -11.03 5.10 2.78
CA ASP A 237 -11.26 6.09 3.83
C ASP A 237 -12.43 7.04 3.47
N TYR A 238 -12.50 7.47 2.21
CA TYR A 238 -13.57 8.35 1.75
C TYR A 238 -14.92 7.62 1.64
N THR A 239 -14.92 6.39 1.12
CA THR A 239 -16.15 5.56 1.07
C THR A 239 -16.68 5.25 2.46
N LEU A 240 -15.82 4.94 3.44
CA LEU A 240 -16.24 4.80 4.85
C LEU A 240 -16.82 6.12 5.42
N THR A 241 -16.23 7.25 5.06
CA THR A 241 -16.75 8.58 5.46
C THR A 241 -18.14 8.83 4.88
N LEU A 242 -18.33 8.54 3.59
CA LEU A 242 -19.63 8.65 2.90
C LEU A 242 -20.67 7.71 3.51
N LEU A 243 -20.31 6.46 3.79
CA LEU A 243 -21.18 5.48 4.43
C LEU A 243 -21.73 5.98 5.77
N ASN A 244 -20.83 6.46 6.62
CA ASN A 244 -21.19 6.99 7.93
C ASN A 244 -22.09 8.23 7.77
N PHE A 245 -21.74 9.14 6.87
CA PHE A 245 -22.56 10.32 6.58
C PHE A 245 -23.97 9.93 6.12
N PHE A 246 -24.10 9.02 5.16
CA PHE A 246 -25.40 8.60 4.64
C PHE A 246 -26.22 7.84 5.69
N ALA A 247 -25.60 7.00 6.52
CA ALA A 247 -26.28 6.31 7.61
C ALA A 247 -26.82 7.30 8.67
N GLU A 248 -26.03 8.31 9.05
CA GLU A 248 -26.45 9.35 9.99
C GLU A 248 -27.57 10.23 9.41
N ARG A 249 -27.48 10.58 8.13
CA ARG A 249 -28.53 11.33 7.43
C ARG A 249 -29.81 10.53 7.24
N HIS A 250 -29.71 9.24 6.92
CA HIS A 250 -30.86 8.34 6.86
C HIS A 250 -31.57 8.26 8.22
N ASN A 251 -30.81 8.21 9.32
CA ASN A 251 -31.39 8.16 10.66
C ASN A 251 -32.09 9.46 11.08
N SER A 252 -31.52 10.61 10.72
CA SER A 252 -32.03 11.94 11.07
C SER A 252 -33.12 12.48 10.13
N SER A 253 -33.23 11.94 8.92
CA SER A 253 -34.27 12.31 7.95
C SER A 253 -35.66 11.99 8.47
N ARG A 254 -36.65 12.79 8.08
CA ARG A 254 -38.06 12.52 8.39
C ARG A 254 -38.50 11.15 7.86
N ALA A 255 -39.28 10.42 8.66
CA ALA A 255 -39.88 9.15 8.25
C ALA A 255 -40.73 9.29 6.98
N GLU A 256 -40.58 8.33 6.07
CA GLU A 256 -41.23 8.21 4.76
C GLU A 256 -40.94 9.37 3.79
N SER A 257 -39.93 10.19 4.08
CA SER A 257 -39.51 11.26 3.19
C SER A 257 -38.66 10.74 2.03
N ALA A 258 -38.64 11.49 0.92
CA ALA A 258 -37.73 11.19 -0.19
C ALA A 258 -36.26 11.22 0.25
N LEU A 259 -35.90 12.06 1.23
CA LEU A 259 -34.55 12.12 1.78
C LEU A 259 -34.17 10.85 2.52
N GLU A 260 -35.08 10.30 3.32
CA GLU A 260 -34.83 9.01 3.97
C GLU A 260 -34.48 7.94 2.95
N GLN A 261 -35.29 7.84 1.88
CA GLN A 261 -35.10 6.85 0.82
C GLN A 261 -33.81 7.11 0.05
N GLY A 262 -33.52 8.36 -0.30
CA GLY A 262 -32.31 8.73 -1.02
C GLY A 262 -31.03 8.46 -0.21
N TYR A 263 -30.99 8.81 1.08
CA TYR A 263 -29.84 8.51 1.93
C TYR A 263 -29.68 7.01 2.20
N LYS A 264 -30.78 6.26 2.33
CA LYS A 264 -30.72 4.80 2.40
C LYS A 264 -30.08 4.21 1.14
N LEU A 265 -30.57 4.62 -0.04
CA LEU A 265 -30.06 4.16 -1.33
C LEU A 265 -28.58 4.52 -1.50
N MET A 266 -28.17 5.75 -1.18
CA MET A 266 -26.77 6.15 -1.25
C MET A 266 -25.89 5.35 -0.27
N ALA A 267 -26.38 5.06 0.94
CA ALA A 267 -25.65 4.22 1.89
C ALA A 267 -25.49 2.79 1.38
N ASP A 268 -26.57 2.17 0.91
CA ASP A 268 -26.56 0.80 0.38
C ASP A 268 -25.62 0.70 -0.84
N GLU A 269 -25.70 1.65 -1.77
CA GLU A 269 -24.89 1.62 -3.00
C GLU A 269 -23.42 1.96 -2.76
N THR A 270 -23.13 2.88 -1.84
CA THR A 270 -21.74 3.11 -1.40
C THR A 270 -21.16 1.88 -0.74
N PHE A 271 -21.98 1.09 -0.05
CA PHE A 271 -21.52 -0.13 0.60
C PHE A 271 -21.21 -1.21 -0.42
N GLU A 272 -22.06 -1.38 -1.43
CA GLU A 272 -21.78 -2.32 -2.52
C GLU A 272 -20.49 -1.96 -3.27
N VAL A 273 -20.27 -0.67 -3.57
CA VAL A 273 -19.03 -0.23 -4.22
C VAL A 273 -17.81 -0.42 -3.31
N PHE A 274 -17.95 -0.13 -2.01
CA PHE A 274 -16.92 -0.45 -1.02
C PHE A 274 -16.60 -1.94 -1.02
N MET A 275 -17.59 -2.82 -0.99
CA MET A 275 -17.39 -4.28 -0.99
C MET A 275 -16.75 -4.78 -2.29
N LEU A 276 -17.13 -4.23 -3.44
CA LEU A 276 -16.49 -4.52 -4.72
C LEU A 276 -15.03 -4.09 -4.72
N SER A 277 -14.71 -2.93 -4.15
CA SER A 277 -13.33 -2.45 -4.05
C SER A 277 -12.45 -3.38 -3.20
N LEU A 278 -13.01 -4.01 -2.17
CA LEU A 278 -12.33 -4.99 -1.34
C LEU A 278 -12.05 -6.30 -2.08
N GLN A 279 -12.96 -6.72 -2.96
CA GLN A 279 -12.88 -7.99 -3.68
C GLN A 279 -12.01 -7.90 -4.94
N SER A 280 -11.97 -6.74 -5.60
CA SER A 280 -11.00 -6.49 -6.66
C SER A 280 -9.60 -6.57 -6.05
N ASP A 281 -8.73 -7.46 -6.54
CA ASP A 281 -7.33 -7.56 -6.12
C ASP A 281 -6.60 -6.27 -6.54
N GLN A 282 -6.86 -5.16 -5.85
CA GLN A 282 -6.26 -3.88 -6.16
C GLN A 282 -4.81 -3.92 -5.71
N ILE A 283 -3.92 -3.90 -6.71
CA ILE A 283 -2.47 -3.86 -6.56
C ILE A 283 -2.04 -2.71 -5.63
N CYS A 284 -2.85 -1.66 -5.51
CA CYS A 284 -2.49 -0.42 -4.83
C CYS A 284 -2.71 -0.42 -3.30
N ARG A 285 -3.58 -1.27 -2.73
CA ARG A 285 -3.76 -1.40 -1.27
C ARG A 285 -4.26 -2.80 -0.90
N PRO A 286 -3.40 -3.72 -0.42
CA PRO A 286 -3.86 -5.00 0.07
C PRO A 286 -4.69 -4.78 1.35
N VAL A 287 -6.00 -5.01 1.27
CA VAL A 287 -6.87 -4.98 2.45
C VAL A 287 -6.76 -6.32 3.17
N THR A 288 -6.23 -6.27 4.39
CA THR A 288 -6.02 -7.47 5.20
C THR A 288 -7.29 -7.87 5.97
N SER A 289 -7.41 -9.14 6.35
CA SER A 289 -8.48 -9.65 7.20
C SER A 289 -8.53 -8.89 8.54
N GLU A 290 -7.38 -8.47 9.08
CA GLU A 290 -7.32 -7.64 10.29
C GLU A 290 -7.95 -6.26 10.08
N SER A 291 -7.69 -5.63 8.92
CA SER A 291 -8.31 -4.34 8.60
C SER A 291 -9.82 -4.46 8.41
N LEU A 292 -10.30 -5.56 7.80
CA LEU A 292 -11.74 -5.86 7.69
C LEU A 292 -12.39 -6.07 9.07
N ILE A 293 -11.71 -6.77 9.98
CA ILE A 293 -12.18 -6.92 11.37
C ILE A 293 -12.30 -5.56 12.06
N LYS A 294 -11.31 -4.67 11.89
CA LYS A 294 -11.35 -3.30 12.46
C LYS A 294 -12.53 -2.49 11.92
N ILE A 295 -12.79 -2.57 10.61
CA ILE A 295 -13.93 -1.89 9.99
C ILE A 295 -15.26 -2.44 10.53
N ALA A 296 -15.39 -3.76 10.60
CA ALA A 296 -16.61 -4.39 11.13
C ALA A 296 -16.84 -4.05 12.62
N LEU A 297 -15.78 -3.94 13.42
CA LEU A 297 -15.86 -3.48 14.81
C LEU A 297 -16.26 -2.00 14.93
N ASP A 298 -15.80 -1.12 14.03
CA ASP A 298 -16.24 0.28 14.00
C ASP A 298 -17.75 0.36 13.67
N PHE A 299 -18.21 -0.42 12.70
CA PHE A 299 -19.64 -0.52 12.39
C PHE A 299 -20.45 -1.10 13.54
N GLN A 300 -19.93 -2.10 14.25
CA GLN A 300 -20.59 -2.62 15.46
C GLN A 300 -20.70 -1.54 16.54
N LYS A 301 -19.63 -0.78 16.80
CA LYS A 301 -19.67 0.32 17.76
C LYS A 301 -20.70 1.38 17.37
N ARG A 302 -20.81 1.71 16.09
CA ARG A 302 -21.84 2.64 15.57
C ARG A 302 -23.25 2.06 15.66
N GLN A 303 -23.41 0.76 15.40
CA GLN A 303 -24.67 0.05 15.57
C GLN A 303 -25.14 0.11 17.03
N GLU A 304 -24.25 -0.13 17.99
CA GLU A 304 -24.51 -0.11 19.43
C GLU A 304 -24.78 1.29 19.97
N ALA A 305 -24.15 2.32 19.40
CA ALA A 305 -24.40 3.73 19.74
C ALA A 305 -25.80 4.22 19.30
N ASN A 306 -26.44 3.50 18.37
CA ASN A 306 -27.77 3.82 17.88
C ASN A 306 -28.88 3.13 18.68
N LYS A 307 -30.05 3.79 18.81
CA LYS A 307 -31.21 3.21 19.52
C LYS A 307 -31.65 1.88 18.88
N PRO A 308 -32.20 0.92 19.65
CA PRO A 308 -32.62 -0.38 19.13
C PRO A 308 -33.60 -0.35 17.95
N ASP A 309 -34.47 0.66 17.91
CA ASP A 309 -35.48 0.92 16.89
C ASP A 309 -35.00 1.84 15.76
N SER A 310 -33.75 2.32 15.83
CA SER A 310 -33.21 3.22 14.81
C SER A 310 -33.03 2.52 13.46
N ARG A 311 -33.27 3.28 12.39
CA ARG A 311 -33.17 2.77 11.02
C ARG A 311 -31.73 2.48 10.62
N ALA A 312 -30.78 3.29 11.07
CA ALA A 312 -29.34 3.08 10.84
C ALA A 312 -28.82 1.77 11.46
N ARG A 313 -29.42 1.30 12.56
CA ARG A 313 -29.00 0.04 13.20
C ARG A 313 -29.12 -1.17 12.26
N LYS A 314 -30.22 -1.27 11.50
CA LYS A 314 -30.42 -2.35 10.52
C LYS A 314 -29.44 -2.27 9.35
N LEU A 315 -29.07 -1.05 8.96
CA LEU A 315 -28.10 -0.81 7.91
C LEU A 315 -26.70 -1.29 8.35
N TYR A 316 -26.24 -0.88 9.54
CA TYR A 316 -24.97 -1.38 10.09
C TYR A 316 -24.99 -2.90 10.31
N GLU A 317 -26.10 -3.48 10.76
CA GLU A 317 -26.24 -4.94 10.91
C GLU A 317 -26.00 -5.69 9.59
N SER A 318 -26.61 -5.20 8.50
CA SER A 318 -26.40 -5.73 7.14
C SER A 318 -24.93 -5.61 6.71
N MET A 319 -24.29 -4.46 6.98
CA MET A 319 -22.88 -4.22 6.64
C MET A 319 -21.94 -5.16 7.40
N ILE A 320 -22.14 -5.29 8.72
CA ILE A 320 -21.36 -6.19 9.58
C ILE A 320 -21.50 -7.63 9.11
N SER A 321 -22.72 -8.07 8.80
CA SER A 321 -22.97 -9.43 8.29
C SER A 321 -22.23 -9.70 6.98
N LYS A 322 -22.26 -8.75 6.04
CA LYS A 322 -21.59 -8.88 4.74
C LYS A 322 -20.06 -8.86 4.86
N ILE A 323 -19.48 -7.97 5.67
CA ILE A 323 -18.03 -7.96 5.93
C ILE A 323 -17.60 -9.23 6.67
N GLY A 324 -18.38 -9.68 7.66
CA GLY A 324 -18.16 -10.91 8.41
C GLY A 324 -17.97 -12.13 7.49
N LYS A 325 -18.76 -12.24 6.42
CA LYS A 325 -18.64 -13.32 5.42
C LYS A 325 -17.40 -13.20 4.53
N LEU A 326 -16.84 -12.00 4.34
CA LEU A 326 -15.64 -11.80 3.53
C LEU A 326 -14.34 -12.06 4.29
N ILE A 327 -14.30 -11.78 5.60
CA ILE A 327 -13.09 -11.91 6.42
C ILE A 327 -12.42 -13.29 6.27
N PRO A 328 -13.14 -14.43 6.42
CA PRO A 328 -12.51 -15.75 6.28
C PRO A 328 -11.93 -16.00 4.90
N THR A 329 -12.59 -15.49 3.85
CA THR A 329 -12.14 -15.65 2.46
C THR A 329 -10.84 -14.88 2.22
N HIS A 330 -10.75 -13.63 2.68
CA HIS A 330 -9.52 -12.84 2.62
C HIS A 330 -8.39 -13.49 3.43
N TYR A 331 -8.72 -13.97 4.62
CA TYR A 331 -7.74 -14.64 5.48
C TYR A 331 -7.14 -15.90 4.82
N ARG A 332 -7.96 -16.71 4.12
CA ARG A 332 -7.45 -17.87 3.34
C ARG A 332 -6.47 -17.45 2.24
N LYS A 333 -6.76 -16.36 1.51
CA LYS A 333 -5.85 -15.80 0.50
C LYS A 333 -4.52 -15.40 1.15
N GLU A 334 -4.56 -14.71 2.29
CA GLU A 334 -3.35 -14.30 3.02
C GLU A 334 -2.51 -15.47 3.51
N LEU A 335 -3.14 -16.50 4.08
CA LEU A 335 -2.43 -17.69 4.53
C LEU A 335 -1.71 -18.39 3.38
N THR A 336 -2.37 -18.48 2.22
CA THR A 336 -1.80 -19.09 1.00
C THR A 336 -0.61 -18.27 0.51
N ALA A 337 -0.72 -16.93 0.51
CA ALA A 337 0.35 -16.04 0.09
C ALA A 337 1.57 -16.08 1.03
N LYS A 338 1.37 -16.32 2.32
CA LYS A 338 2.45 -16.38 3.32
C LYS A 338 3.28 -17.67 3.25
N ASN A 339 2.77 -18.74 2.61
CA ASN A 339 3.40 -20.07 2.55
C ASN A 339 4.01 -20.49 3.91
N LEU A 340 3.19 -20.48 4.95
CA LEU A 340 3.62 -20.72 6.33
C LEU A 340 4.15 -22.14 6.53
N SER A 341 5.14 -22.29 7.42
CA SER A 341 5.51 -23.59 7.97
C SER A 341 4.39 -24.14 8.84
N PHE A 342 4.42 -25.44 9.09
CA PHE A 342 3.45 -26.13 9.93
C PHE A 342 3.29 -25.47 11.30
N ARG A 343 4.39 -25.24 12.03
CA ARG A 343 4.34 -24.60 13.37
C ARG A 343 3.76 -23.18 13.35
N ALA A 344 4.04 -22.41 12.30
CA ALA A 344 3.53 -21.06 12.15
C ALA A 344 2.02 -21.06 11.85
N ALA A 345 1.57 -21.93 10.94
CA ALA A 345 0.16 -22.10 10.62
C ALA A 345 -0.64 -22.66 11.82
N ASP A 346 -0.08 -23.60 12.56
CA ASP A 346 -0.66 -24.15 13.79
C ASP A 346 -0.84 -23.07 14.88
N SER A 347 0.16 -22.19 15.03
CA SER A 347 0.10 -21.07 15.97
C SER A 347 -0.98 -20.05 15.58
N GLU A 348 -1.15 -19.78 14.28
CA GLU A 348 -2.27 -18.96 13.78
C GLU A 348 -3.63 -19.63 13.99
N GLY A 349 -3.72 -20.96 13.82
CA GLY A 349 -4.91 -21.75 14.12
C GLY A 349 -5.31 -21.63 15.58
N TYR A 350 -4.35 -21.78 16.49
CA TYR A 350 -4.53 -21.61 17.94
C TYR A 350 -4.97 -20.20 18.32
N LYS A 351 -4.29 -19.18 17.79
CA LYS A 351 -4.62 -17.77 18.05
C LYS A 351 -6.09 -17.47 17.71
N ASN A 352 -6.56 -17.90 16.53
CA ASN A 352 -7.95 -17.69 16.13
C ASN A 352 -8.92 -18.60 16.91
N HIS A 353 -8.52 -19.82 17.28
CA HIS A 353 -9.32 -20.70 18.12
C HIS A 353 -9.59 -20.07 19.49
N LYS A 354 -8.56 -19.52 20.13
CA LYS A 354 -8.68 -18.81 21.41
C LYS A 354 -9.64 -17.61 21.31
N LEU A 355 -9.56 -16.85 20.22
CA LEU A 355 -10.49 -15.75 19.96
C LEU A 355 -11.92 -16.25 19.76
N PHE A 356 -12.12 -17.38 19.09
CA PHE A 356 -13.43 -18.03 18.95
C PHE A 356 -14.02 -18.44 20.31
N VAL A 357 -13.24 -19.13 21.15
CA VAL A 357 -13.69 -19.61 22.47
C VAL A 357 -14.04 -18.45 23.41
N THR A 358 -13.24 -17.38 23.37
CA THR A 358 -13.43 -16.20 24.23
C THR A 358 -14.49 -15.22 23.70
N SER A 359 -14.95 -15.38 22.45
CA SER A 359 -15.96 -14.51 21.86
C SER A 359 -17.36 -14.81 22.41
N LYS A 360 -18.13 -13.73 22.67
CA LYS A 360 -19.54 -13.78 23.06
C LYS A 360 -20.35 -14.54 22.01
N ALA A 361 -21.37 -15.31 22.45
CA ALA A 361 -22.21 -16.11 21.57
C ALA A 361 -22.89 -15.26 20.47
N GLU A 362 -23.33 -14.05 20.82
CA GLU A 362 -24.02 -13.14 19.90
C GLU A 362 -23.08 -12.39 18.94
N SER A 363 -21.76 -12.50 19.13
CA SER A 363 -20.78 -11.75 18.34
C SER A 363 -20.62 -12.37 16.95
N PHE A 364 -20.77 -11.56 15.90
CA PHE A 364 -20.48 -12.00 14.53
C PHE A 364 -19.03 -12.49 14.36
N LEU A 365 -18.11 -11.98 15.19
CA LEU A 365 -16.72 -12.41 15.19
C LEU A 365 -16.54 -13.85 15.66
N LYS A 366 -17.48 -14.41 16.44
CA LYS A 366 -17.37 -15.79 16.91
C LYS A 366 -17.32 -16.77 15.73
N GLY A 367 -18.31 -16.74 14.84
CA GLY A 367 -18.31 -17.56 13.64
C GLY A 367 -17.12 -17.25 12.71
N THR A 368 -16.76 -15.96 12.61
CA THR A 368 -15.61 -15.51 11.80
C THR A 368 -14.29 -16.14 12.29
N TYR A 369 -14.01 -16.09 13.59
CA TYR A 369 -12.80 -16.68 14.18
C TYR A 369 -12.80 -18.20 14.10
N GLN A 370 -13.97 -18.84 14.19
CA GLN A 370 -14.09 -20.27 13.98
C GLN A 370 -13.62 -20.65 12.57
N GLU A 371 -14.12 -19.97 11.53
CA GLU A 371 -13.72 -20.25 10.15
C GLU A 371 -12.25 -19.91 9.87
N MET A 372 -11.73 -18.82 10.45
CA MET A 372 -10.31 -18.46 10.35
C MET A 372 -9.43 -19.52 11.02
N SER A 373 -9.80 -19.99 12.21
CA SER A 373 -9.10 -21.07 12.91
C SER A 373 -9.06 -22.35 12.09
N LEU A 374 -10.20 -22.80 11.56
CA LEU A 374 -10.28 -23.98 10.69
C LEU A 374 -9.41 -23.83 9.43
N SER A 375 -9.39 -22.63 8.84
CA SER A 375 -8.58 -22.36 7.64
C SER A 375 -7.08 -22.43 7.94
N ALA A 376 -6.63 -21.88 9.07
CA ALA A 376 -5.23 -21.94 9.49
C ALA A 376 -4.79 -23.37 9.83
N TYR A 377 -5.62 -24.13 10.55
CA TYR A 377 -5.34 -25.54 10.80
C TYR A 377 -5.33 -26.39 9.52
N GLY A 378 -6.18 -26.08 8.54
CA GLY A 378 -6.11 -26.72 7.23
C GLY A 378 -4.80 -26.45 6.49
N VAL A 379 -4.27 -25.22 6.57
CA VAL A 379 -2.94 -24.89 6.02
C VAL A 379 -1.82 -25.58 6.80
N ALA A 380 -1.93 -25.68 8.12
CA ALA A 380 -1.00 -26.41 8.96
C ALA A 380 -0.96 -27.91 8.60
N GLU A 381 -2.11 -28.53 8.39
CA GLU A 381 -2.25 -29.92 7.93
C GLU A 381 -1.49 -30.14 6.60
N GLN A 382 -1.68 -29.25 5.63
CA GLN A 382 -0.99 -29.32 4.33
C GLN A 382 0.52 -29.04 4.44
N ALA A 383 0.94 -28.16 5.34
CA ALA A 383 2.35 -27.93 5.62
C ALA A 383 2.99 -29.16 6.28
N LEU A 384 2.31 -29.80 7.24
CA LEU A 384 2.76 -31.01 7.91
C LEU A 384 2.97 -32.16 6.92
N LEU A 385 2.02 -32.38 5.99
CA LEU A 385 2.14 -33.38 4.93
C LEU A 385 3.35 -33.18 4.02
N ARG A 386 3.82 -31.93 3.88
CA ARG A 386 5.06 -31.61 3.13
C ARG A 386 6.29 -31.84 3.99
N GLU A 387 6.31 -31.29 5.19
CA GLU A 387 7.46 -31.33 6.09
C GLU A 387 7.79 -32.75 6.58
N VAL A 388 6.77 -33.59 6.85
CA VAL A 388 6.97 -34.94 7.40
C VAL A 388 7.73 -35.88 6.44
N LYS A 389 7.74 -35.60 5.14
CA LYS A 389 8.48 -36.39 4.14
C LYS A 389 9.99 -36.29 4.31
N ASP A 390 10.45 -35.17 4.86
CA ASP A 390 11.87 -34.87 5.05
C ASP A 390 12.33 -35.19 6.50
N LEU A 391 11.41 -35.58 7.38
CA LEU A 391 11.73 -35.91 8.77
C LEU A 391 12.21 -37.34 8.90
N ASN A 392 13.24 -37.51 9.74
CA ASN A 392 13.65 -38.84 10.18
C ASN A 392 12.73 -39.37 11.29
N ASN A 393 12.88 -40.65 11.57
CA ASN A 393 12.12 -41.40 12.56
C ASN A 393 12.16 -40.77 13.98
N GLU A 394 13.32 -40.30 14.43
CA GLU A 394 13.48 -39.68 15.75
C GLU A 394 12.77 -38.31 15.82
N GLN A 395 12.91 -37.50 14.77
CA GLN A 395 12.25 -36.20 14.65
C GLN A 395 10.73 -36.34 14.62
N THR A 396 10.20 -37.33 13.90
CA THR A 396 8.76 -37.63 13.87
C THR A 396 8.25 -38.01 15.26
N TYR A 397 9.00 -38.84 16.00
CA TYR A 397 8.64 -39.21 17.37
C TYR A 397 8.65 -38.01 18.33
N GLN A 398 9.70 -37.18 18.29
CA GLN A 398 9.76 -35.95 19.09
C GLN A 398 8.57 -35.04 18.80
N MET A 399 8.19 -34.94 17.53
CA MET A 399 7.03 -34.13 17.13
C MET A 399 5.71 -34.71 17.67
N ILE A 400 5.51 -36.03 17.62
CA ILE A 400 4.35 -36.68 18.24
C ILE A 400 4.25 -36.33 19.75
N VAL A 401 5.35 -36.43 20.49
CA VAL A 401 5.39 -36.13 21.94
C VAL A 401 5.10 -34.66 22.20
N GLU A 402 5.70 -33.76 21.42
CA GLU A 402 5.43 -32.31 21.47
C GLU A 402 3.93 -32.03 21.30
N PHE A 403 3.29 -32.63 20.28
CA PHE A 403 1.89 -32.37 19.98
C PHE A 403 0.93 -33.00 20.97
N GLN A 404 1.18 -34.22 21.44
CA GLN A 404 0.39 -34.82 22.53
C GLN A 404 0.43 -33.93 23.76
N THR A 405 1.61 -33.45 24.15
CA THR A 405 1.76 -32.57 25.31
C THR A 405 0.98 -31.27 25.13
N LYS A 406 1.09 -30.64 23.96
CA LYS A 406 0.42 -29.38 23.64
C LYS A 406 -1.11 -29.52 23.59
N TYR A 407 -1.61 -30.56 22.92
CA TYR A 407 -3.03 -30.74 22.64
C TYR A 407 -3.80 -31.51 23.73
N ASN A 408 -3.11 -32.07 24.74
CA ASN A 408 -3.77 -32.61 25.93
C ASN A 408 -4.54 -31.55 26.74
N ASP A 409 -4.29 -30.26 26.49
CA ASP A 409 -5.08 -29.16 27.03
C ASP A 409 -6.36 -28.93 26.21
N THR A 410 -7.40 -29.71 26.53
CA THR A 410 -8.72 -29.66 25.89
C THR A 410 -9.44 -28.31 26.02
N ALA A 411 -9.05 -27.47 26.98
CA ALA A 411 -9.63 -26.15 27.17
C ALA A 411 -9.11 -25.13 26.13
N ASN A 412 -7.90 -25.35 25.62
CA ASN A 412 -7.21 -24.41 24.76
C ASN A 412 -7.02 -24.91 23.32
N TYR A 413 -7.12 -26.23 23.09
CA TYR A 413 -6.89 -26.84 21.78
C TYR A 413 -8.03 -27.77 21.33
N PRO A 414 -8.43 -27.70 20.05
CA PRO A 414 -9.43 -28.61 19.50
C PRO A 414 -8.86 -30.02 19.32
N GLN A 415 -9.48 -31.00 19.97
CA GLN A 415 -9.04 -32.41 19.94
C GLN A 415 -9.07 -33.02 18.53
N GLU A 416 -9.99 -32.58 17.68
CA GLU A 416 -10.10 -33.05 16.29
C GLU A 416 -8.83 -32.72 15.49
N VAL A 417 -8.18 -31.58 15.75
CA VAL A 417 -6.94 -31.18 15.08
C VAL A 417 -5.78 -32.04 15.55
N MET A 418 -5.71 -32.35 16.85
CA MET A 418 -4.72 -33.28 17.41
C MET A 418 -4.79 -34.64 16.70
N LEU A 419 -5.99 -35.21 16.59
CA LEU A 419 -6.20 -36.51 15.96
C LEU A 419 -5.70 -36.51 14.51
N LYS A 420 -6.02 -35.46 13.74
CA LYS A 420 -5.54 -35.34 12.35
C LYS A 420 -4.02 -35.32 12.25
N TYR A 421 -3.34 -34.51 13.06
CA TYR A 421 -1.88 -34.44 13.03
C TYR A 421 -1.23 -35.76 13.44
N LEU A 422 -1.75 -36.41 14.48
CA LEU A 422 -1.26 -37.72 14.92
C LEU A 422 -1.50 -38.80 13.85
N THR A 423 -2.61 -38.75 13.11
CA THR A 423 -2.83 -39.64 11.97
C THR A 423 -1.76 -39.43 10.89
N ILE A 424 -1.50 -38.18 10.48
CA ILE A 424 -0.48 -37.86 9.46
C ILE A 424 0.91 -38.35 9.89
N LEU A 425 1.26 -38.13 11.15
CA LEU A 425 2.55 -38.53 11.70
C LEU A 425 2.69 -40.05 11.84
N SER A 426 1.62 -40.73 12.27
CA SER A 426 1.63 -42.18 12.44
C SER A 426 1.73 -42.91 11.09
N GLU A 427 1.04 -42.43 10.06
CA GLU A 427 1.10 -42.99 8.69
C GLU A 427 2.49 -42.88 8.05
N HIS A 428 3.24 -41.82 8.36
CA HIS A 428 4.61 -41.62 7.85
C HIS A 428 5.68 -42.28 8.72
N SER A 429 5.36 -42.64 9.96
CA SER A 429 6.30 -43.32 10.85
C SER A 429 6.42 -44.81 10.49
N ASN A 430 7.60 -45.24 10.04
CA ASN A 430 7.87 -46.66 9.78
C ASN A 430 7.91 -47.53 11.06
N PHE A 431 7.90 -46.92 12.25
CA PHE A 431 7.88 -47.64 13.53
C PHE A 431 6.59 -48.43 13.79
N LEU A 432 5.46 -48.02 13.21
CA LEU A 432 4.19 -48.72 13.36
C LEU A 432 3.97 -49.79 12.28
N ARG A 433 4.77 -49.77 11.21
CA ARG A 433 4.89 -50.90 10.28
C ARG A 433 5.81 -51.93 10.91
N LEU A 434 5.32 -52.62 11.94
CA LEU A 434 5.90 -53.89 12.35
C LEU A 434 6.03 -54.75 11.10
N ASN A 435 7.25 -55.16 10.78
CA ASN A 435 7.51 -56.17 9.76
C ASN A 435 6.58 -57.36 10.06
N PRO A 436 5.66 -57.75 9.16
CA PRO A 436 4.88 -58.99 9.33
C PRO A 436 5.73 -60.25 9.06
N GLY A 437 7.04 -60.17 9.27
CA GLY A 437 8.03 -61.16 8.89
C GLY A 437 9.16 -61.33 9.91
N LEU A 438 8.83 -61.25 11.21
CA LEU A 438 9.63 -61.79 12.30
C LEU A 438 8.76 -62.71 13.15
#